data_AF-A0A0F9STW2-F1
#
_entry.id   AF-A0A0F9STW2-F1
#
_cell.length_a   1.000
_cell.length_b   1.000
_cell.length_c   1.000
_cell.angle_alpha   90.00
_cell.angle_beta   90.00
_cell.angle_gamma   90.00
#
_symmetry.space_group_name_H-M   'P 1'
#
loop_
_entity.id
_entity.type
_entity.pdbx_description
1 polymer ?
#
loop_
_entity_poly.entity_id
_entity_poly.type
_entity_poly.pdbx_seq_one_letter_code
_entity_poly.pdbx_strand_id
1 'polypeptide(L)'
;MIKPYVFPLLSVLIGLNNKYQMLYCFPSLTKIQQLLIDFHGVKKSTRTLIRWFGVLEKAGYVERVRRTSHDPELGMVFRSTLSKVKQKGYKAMKNFGVPVWTILKKISRKLKYPGGREDIPDRIPVPVSDQVHKKEMRAVWDKKKAQIVKT
;
A
#
# COMPACT_ATOMS: atom_id res chain seq x y z
N MET A 1 -16.34 8.74 -0.59
CA MET A 1 -15.66 9.66 0.33
C MET A 1 -15.36 8.92 1.63
N ILE A 2 -14.14 9.03 2.19
CA ILE A 2 -13.84 8.41 3.49
C ILE A 2 -14.58 9.19 4.58
N LYS A 3 -15.22 8.48 5.51
CA LYS A 3 -15.91 9.15 6.61
C LYS A 3 -14.84 9.67 7.60
N PRO A 4 -14.93 10.92 8.09
CA PRO A 4 -13.87 11.50 8.91
C PRO A 4 -13.63 10.72 10.21
N TYR A 5 -14.69 10.13 10.78
CA TYR A 5 -14.58 9.36 12.02
C TYR A 5 -13.83 8.03 11.88
N VAL A 6 -13.66 7.45 10.67
CA VAL A 6 -12.86 6.22 10.49
C VAL A 6 -11.39 6.50 10.19
N PHE A 7 -11.02 7.76 9.99
CA PHE A 7 -9.66 8.18 9.70
C PHE A 7 -8.64 7.78 10.78
N PRO A 8 -8.90 7.97 12.09
CA PRO A 8 -7.97 7.58 13.15
C PRO A 8 -7.60 6.09 13.09
N LEU A 9 -8.59 5.22 12.80
CA LEU A 9 -8.36 3.79 12.69
C LEU A 9 -7.43 3.46 11.52
N LEU A 10 -7.65 4.08 10.36
CA LEU A 10 -6.80 3.87 9.20
C LEU A 10 -5.37 4.38 9.45
N SER A 11 -5.23 5.51 10.15
CA SER A 11 -3.93 6.05 10.60
C SER A 11 -3.18 5.04 11.46
N VAL A 12 -3.83 4.49 12.49
CA VAL A 12 -3.23 3.50 13.39
C VAL A 12 -2.75 2.26 12.63
N LEU A 13 -3.56 1.74 11.70
CA LEU A 13 -3.19 0.56 10.90
C LEU A 13 -1.96 0.84 10.02
N ILE A 14 -1.87 2.03 9.43
CA ILE A 14 -0.70 2.43 8.65
C ILE A 14 0.53 2.63 9.53
N GLY A 15 0.36 3.24 10.71
CA GLY A 15 1.44 3.38 11.69
C GLY A 15 2.02 2.02 12.10
N LEU A 16 1.15 1.03 12.33
CA LEU A 16 1.56 -0.36 12.61
C LEU A 16 2.30 -0.98 11.41
N ASN A 17 1.77 -0.84 10.20
CA ASN A 17 2.43 -1.36 8.99
C ASN A 17 3.81 -0.72 8.78
N ASN A 18 3.94 0.58 9.03
CA ASN A 18 5.20 1.31 8.95
C ASN A 18 6.20 0.78 9.99
N LYS A 19 5.77 0.62 11.25
CA LYS A 19 6.60 0.16 12.36
C LYS A 19 7.21 -1.21 12.09
N TYR A 20 6.41 -2.15 11.58
CA TYR A 20 6.85 -3.52 11.32
C TYR A 20 7.31 -3.76 9.88
N GLN A 21 7.32 -2.71 9.04
CA GLN A 21 7.65 -2.76 7.61
C GLN A 21 6.87 -3.82 6.80
N MET A 22 5.70 -4.23 7.29
CA MET A 22 4.82 -5.21 6.66
C MET A 22 3.61 -4.53 6.02
N LEU A 23 3.09 -5.09 4.92
CA LEU A 23 1.89 -4.57 4.24
C LEU A 23 0.57 -4.96 4.95
N TYR A 24 0.68 -5.75 6.01
CA TYR A 24 -0.42 -6.22 6.84
C TYR A 24 0.00 -6.15 8.30
N CYS A 25 -0.99 -6.09 9.18
CA CYS A 25 -0.80 -6.21 10.63
C CYS A 25 -1.90 -7.10 11.22
N PHE A 26 -1.67 -7.65 12.41
CA PHE A 26 -2.64 -8.48 13.12
C PHE A 26 -2.81 -8.05 14.58
N PRO A 27 -3.00 -6.74 14.86
CA PRO A 27 -3.16 -6.28 16.23
C PRO A 27 -4.46 -6.83 16.83
N SER A 28 -4.44 -7.11 18.13
CA SER A 28 -5.68 -7.39 18.87
C SER A 28 -6.59 -6.14 18.86
N LEU A 29 -7.90 -6.36 19.01
CA LEU A 29 -8.87 -5.26 19.11
C LEU A 29 -8.56 -4.34 20.30
N THR A 30 -8.14 -4.92 21.42
CA THR A 30 -7.70 -4.17 22.61
C THR A 30 -6.48 -3.31 22.33
N LYS A 31 -5.49 -3.84 21.58
CA LYS A 31 -4.31 -3.05 21.19
C LYS A 31 -4.69 -1.88 20.29
N ILE A 32 -5.60 -2.07 19.34
CA ILE A 32 -6.08 -0.98 18.49
C ILE A 32 -6.80 0.09 19.31
N GLN A 33 -7.64 -0.31 20.27
CA GLN A 33 -8.29 0.63 21.18
C GLN A 33 -7.27 1.46 21.95
N GLN A 34 -6.24 0.82 22.50
CA GLN A 34 -5.16 1.52 23.20
C GLN A 34 -4.47 2.54 22.28
N LEU A 35 -4.07 2.12 21.08
CA LEU A 35 -3.39 3.00 20.11
C LEU A 35 -4.28 4.17 19.66
N LEU A 36 -5.60 3.96 19.54
CA LEU A 36 -6.54 5.04 19.24
C LEU A 36 -6.63 6.07 20.37
N ILE A 37 -6.49 5.63 21.62
CA ILE A 37 -6.45 6.52 22.78
C ILE A 37 -5.11 7.26 22.79
N ASP A 38 -3.99 6.55 22.69
CA ASP A 38 -2.64 7.12 22.80
C ASP A 38 -2.35 8.16 21.70
N PHE A 39 -2.71 7.87 20.45
CA PHE A 39 -2.36 8.74 19.32
C PHE A 39 -3.45 9.72 18.89
N HIS A 40 -4.71 9.46 19.25
CA HIS A 40 -5.83 10.25 18.78
C HIS A 40 -6.80 10.69 19.89
N GLY A 41 -6.61 10.25 21.14
CA GLY A 41 -7.55 10.53 22.24
C GLY A 41 -8.94 9.89 22.04
N VAL A 42 -9.06 8.91 21.14
CA VAL A 42 -10.36 8.36 20.73
C VAL A 42 -10.64 7.05 21.48
N LYS A 43 -11.46 7.11 22.52
CA LYS A 43 -11.96 5.91 23.22
C LYS A 43 -13.19 5.34 22.50
N LYS A 44 -13.12 4.08 22.06
CA LYS A 44 -14.24 3.39 21.40
C LYS A 44 -14.44 1.98 21.92
N SER A 45 -15.70 1.57 22.01
CA SER A 45 -16.07 0.20 22.34
C SER A 45 -15.64 -0.77 21.24
N THR A 46 -15.49 -2.05 21.60
CA THR A 46 -15.14 -3.12 20.66
C THR A 46 -16.15 -3.23 19.53
N ARG A 47 -17.45 -3.11 19.84
CA ARG A 47 -18.53 -3.14 18.83
C ARG A 47 -18.40 -1.98 17.85
N THR A 48 -18.11 -0.77 18.34
CA THR A 48 -17.92 0.40 17.47
C THR A 48 -16.70 0.23 16.58
N LEU A 49 -15.61 -0.31 17.12
CA LEU A 49 -14.39 -0.57 16.36
C LEU A 49 -14.64 -1.58 15.23
N ILE A 50 -15.35 -2.67 15.51
CA ILE A 50 -15.75 -3.67 14.49
C ILE A 50 -16.63 -3.03 13.41
N ARG A 51 -17.56 -2.13 13.78
CA ARG A 51 -18.36 -1.37 12.82
C ARG A 51 -17.49 -0.47 11.95
N TRP A 52 -16.50 0.21 12.52
CA TRP A 52 -15.55 1.04 11.76
C TRP A 52 -14.73 0.22 10.78
N PHE A 53 -14.26 -0.97 11.19
CA PHE A 53 -13.64 -1.92 10.27
C PHE A 53 -14.57 -2.30 9.11
N GLY A 54 -15.83 -2.64 9.41
CA GLY A 54 -16.81 -2.97 8.37
C GLY A 54 -17.05 -1.81 7.39
N VAL A 55 -17.05 -0.56 7.86
CA VAL A 55 -17.13 0.63 7.00
C VAL A 55 -15.89 0.75 6.10
N LEU A 56 -14.69 0.55 6.65
CA LEU A 56 -13.43 0.61 5.88
C LEU A 56 -13.34 -0.52 4.84
N GLU A 57 -13.82 -1.72 5.18
CA GLU A 57 -13.87 -2.87 4.26
C GLU A 57 -14.84 -2.64 3.12
N LYS A 58 -16.09 -2.27 3.43
CA LYS A 58 -17.11 -1.99 2.40
C LYS A 58 -16.67 -0.89 1.44
N ALA A 59 -15.92 0.10 1.94
CA ALA A 59 -15.38 1.16 1.10
C ALA A 59 -14.09 0.78 0.34
N GLY A 60 -13.53 -0.41 0.59
CA GLY A 60 -12.33 -0.92 -0.09
C GLY A 60 -11.01 -0.31 0.40
N TYR A 61 -10.98 0.27 1.61
CA TYR A 61 -9.76 0.84 2.19
C TYR A 61 -8.92 -0.21 2.91
N VAL A 62 -9.57 -1.19 3.54
CA VAL A 62 -8.95 -2.27 4.30
C VAL A 62 -9.53 -3.60 3.83
N GLU A 63 -8.75 -4.65 3.98
CA GLU A 63 -9.13 -6.04 3.80
C GLU A 63 -8.80 -6.80 5.07
N ARG A 64 -9.75 -7.55 5.64
CA ARG A 64 -9.43 -8.48 6.72
C ARG A 64 -9.44 -9.91 6.23
N VAL A 65 -8.39 -10.64 6.59
CA VAL A 65 -8.24 -12.07 6.27
C VAL A 65 -8.17 -12.83 7.58
N ARG A 66 -9.12 -13.75 7.80
CA ARG A 66 -9.09 -14.63 8.98
C ARG A 66 -8.06 -15.72 8.76
N ARG A 67 -7.18 -15.92 9.74
CA ARG A 67 -6.24 -17.02 9.79
C ARG A 67 -6.87 -18.15 10.58
N THR A 68 -7.05 -19.28 9.94
CA THR A 68 -7.44 -20.54 10.55
C THR A 68 -6.27 -21.51 10.47
N SER A 69 -6.21 -22.43 11.42
CA SER A 69 -5.26 -23.53 11.47
C SER A 69 -6.06 -24.81 11.61
N HIS A 70 -5.59 -25.90 11.00
CA HIS A 70 -6.08 -27.22 11.35
C HIS A 70 -5.42 -27.64 12.66
N ASP A 71 -6.22 -28.15 13.59
CA ASP A 71 -5.82 -28.77 14.83
C ASP A 71 -6.30 -30.24 14.78
N PRO A 72 -5.45 -31.23 15.10
CA PRO A 72 -5.84 -32.64 15.04
C PRO A 72 -7.02 -33.02 15.93
N GLU A 73 -7.21 -32.33 17.06
CA GLU A 73 -8.26 -32.64 18.04
C GLU A 73 -9.51 -31.79 17.85
N LEU A 74 -9.32 -30.49 17.59
CA LEU A 74 -10.39 -29.50 17.58
C LEU A 74 -10.85 -29.10 16.16
N GLY A 75 -10.22 -29.65 15.11
CA GLY A 75 -10.52 -29.32 13.72
C GLY A 75 -10.06 -27.92 13.33
N MET A 76 -10.90 -27.13 12.64
CA MET A 76 -10.51 -25.77 12.22
C MET A 76 -10.55 -24.77 13.38
N VAL A 77 -9.37 -24.35 13.85
CA VAL A 77 -9.21 -23.37 14.92
C VAL A 77 -8.90 -21.98 14.35
N PHE A 78 -9.65 -20.98 14.79
CA PHE A 78 -9.37 -19.58 14.50
C PHE A 78 -8.13 -19.11 15.26
N ARG A 79 -7.14 -18.55 14.55
CA ARG A 79 -5.91 -18.02 15.14
C ARG A 79 -5.98 -16.52 15.34
N SER A 80 -6.18 -15.77 14.25
CA SER A 80 -6.16 -14.31 14.29
C SER A 80 -6.80 -13.73 13.03
N THR A 81 -6.97 -12.41 13.01
CA THR A 81 -7.43 -11.68 11.83
C THR A 81 -6.33 -10.73 11.36
N LEU A 82 -5.82 -10.97 10.15
CA LEU A 82 -4.93 -10.03 9.49
C LEU A 82 -5.74 -8.85 8.97
N SER A 83 -5.22 -7.64 9.13
CA SER A 83 -5.73 -6.42 8.53
C SER A 83 -4.71 -5.91 7.52
N LYS A 84 -5.10 -5.82 6.26
CA LYS A 84 -4.27 -5.32 5.15
C LYS A 84 -4.87 -4.03 4.63
N VAL A 85 -4.07 -2.96 4.59
CA VAL A 85 -4.50 -1.69 4.01
C VAL A 85 -4.35 -1.78 2.49
N LYS A 86 -5.43 -1.51 1.74
CA LYS A 86 -5.41 -1.52 0.27
C LYS A 86 -4.77 -0.23 -0.27
N GLN A 87 -4.36 -0.22 -1.53
CA GLN A 87 -3.80 0.97 -2.19
C GLN A 87 -4.71 2.19 -2.04
N LYS A 88 -6.03 1.99 -2.10
CA LYS A 88 -7.04 3.04 -1.89
C LYS A 88 -6.95 3.67 -0.49
N GLY A 89 -6.67 2.87 0.54
CA GLY A 89 -6.45 3.34 1.92
C GLY A 89 -5.24 4.25 2.03
N TYR A 90 -4.10 3.81 1.49
CA TYR A 90 -2.89 4.65 1.46
C TYR A 90 -3.09 5.92 0.64
N LYS A 91 -3.72 5.85 -0.55
CA LYS A 91 -4.03 7.04 -1.35
C LYS A 91 -4.90 8.04 -0.59
N ALA A 92 -5.91 7.57 0.15
CA ALA A 92 -6.73 8.44 0.98
C ALA A 92 -5.86 9.16 2.03
N MET A 93 -5.01 8.42 2.75
CA MET A 93 -4.17 8.97 3.81
C MET A 93 -3.10 9.94 3.30
N LYS A 94 -2.58 9.72 2.08
CA LYS A 94 -1.72 10.69 1.39
C LYS A 94 -2.42 12.05 1.24
N ASN A 95 -3.71 12.06 0.89
CA ASN A 95 -4.46 13.31 0.72
C ASN A 95 -4.67 14.05 2.06
N PHE A 96 -4.53 13.36 3.19
CA PHE A 96 -4.54 13.95 4.54
C PHE A 96 -3.14 14.31 5.05
N GLY A 97 -2.11 14.30 4.19
CA GLY A 97 -0.75 14.73 4.56
C GLY A 97 0.09 13.66 5.26
N VAL A 98 -0.37 12.42 5.38
CA VAL A 98 0.41 11.35 6.02
C VAL A 98 1.48 10.82 5.04
N PRO A 99 2.77 10.73 5.46
CA PRO A 99 3.85 10.27 4.60
C PRO A 99 3.74 8.76 4.34
N VAL A 100 3.09 8.39 3.24
CA VAL A 100 2.87 6.98 2.83
C VAL A 100 3.54 6.61 1.50
N TRP A 101 4.38 7.50 0.98
CA TRP A 101 4.99 7.38 -0.36
C TRP A 101 5.81 6.11 -0.54
N THR A 102 6.63 5.74 0.44
CA THR A 102 7.51 4.56 0.39
C THR A 102 6.70 3.28 0.24
N ILE A 103 5.60 3.16 0.98
CA ILE A 103 4.71 1.99 0.90
C ILE A 103 3.90 1.99 -0.39
N LEU A 104 3.39 3.15 -0.82
CA LEU A 104 2.68 3.25 -2.11
C LEU A 104 3.56 2.80 -3.27
N LYS A 105 4.85 3.17 -3.26
CA LYS A 105 5.85 2.73 -4.26
C LYS A 105 6.06 1.22 -4.22
N LYS A 106 6.16 0.61 -3.03
CA LYS A 106 6.26 -0.86 -2.87
C LYS A 106 5.01 -1.57 -3.39
N ILE A 107 3.82 -1.08 -3.06
CA ILE A 107 2.55 -1.67 -3.50
C ILE A 107 2.37 -1.54 -5.01
N SER A 108 2.66 -0.38 -5.60
CA SER A 108 2.49 -0.18 -7.05
C SER A 108 3.43 -1.07 -7.87
N ARG A 109 4.66 -1.29 -7.40
CA ARG A 109 5.60 -2.23 -8.02
C ARG A 109 5.08 -3.66 -8.00
N LYS A 110 4.58 -4.12 -6.85
CA LYS A 110 4.04 -5.48 -6.70
C LYS A 110 2.79 -5.72 -7.55
N LEU A 111 1.96 -4.69 -7.76
CA LEU A 111 0.80 -4.75 -8.66
C LEU A 111 1.19 -4.81 -10.14
N LYS A 112 2.24 -4.07 -10.55
CA LYS A 112 2.72 -4.04 -11.93
C LYS A 112 3.42 -5.35 -12.34
N TYR A 113 4.00 -6.06 -11.38
CA TYR A 113 4.72 -7.33 -11.59
C TYR A 113 4.28 -8.36 -10.54
N PRO A 114 3.15 -9.06 -10.75
CA PRO A 114 2.68 -10.11 -9.86
C PRO A 114 3.63 -11.32 -9.97
N GLY A 115 4.66 -11.34 -9.11
CA GLY A 115 5.77 -12.30 -9.17
C GLY A 115 7.04 -11.81 -8.49
N GLY A 116 7.16 -10.50 -8.23
CA GLY A 116 8.15 -9.94 -7.31
C GLY A 116 9.59 -10.34 -7.63
N ARG A 117 10.13 -9.86 -8.75
CA ARG A 117 11.58 -9.81 -8.92
C ARG A 117 12.15 -8.71 -8.00
N GLU A 118 12.65 -9.12 -6.84
CA GLU A 118 13.34 -8.23 -5.87
C GLU A 118 14.67 -7.69 -6.42
N ASP A 119 15.16 -8.30 -7.50
CA ASP A 119 16.40 -8.05 -8.24
C ASP A 119 16.35 -6.84 -9.20
N ILE A 120 15.19 -6.19 -9.38
CA ILE A 120 15.09 -5.04 -10.31
C ILE A 120 15.36 -3.73 -9.54
N PRO A 121 16.53 -3.08 -9.72
CA PRO A 121 16.84 -1.82 -9.07
C PRO A 121 15.87 -0.70 -9.48
N ASP A 122 15.81 0.34 -8.64
CA ASP A 122 14.88 1.48 -8.73
C ASP A 122 14.82 2.19 -10.10
N ARG A 123 15.87 2.02 -10.90
CA ARG A 123 15.90 2.25 -12.35
C ARG A 123 16.32 0.92 -13.00
N ILE A 124 15.55 0.41 -13.96
CA ILE A 124 16.16 -0.47 -14.97
C ILE A 124 17.20 0.44 -15.64
N PRO A 125 18.52 0.21 -15.51
CA PRO A 125 19.46 0.91 -16.36
C PRO A 125 19.03 0.61 -17.77
N VAL A 126 18.65 1.64 -18.54
CA VAL A 126 18.38 1.47 -19.96
C VAL A 126 19.61 0.75 -20.51
N PRO A 127 19.46 -0.42 -21.16
CA PRO A 127 20.59 -1.16 -21.71
C PRO A 127 21.49 -0.18 -22.44
N VAL A 128 22.81 -0.25 -22.23
CA VAL A 128 23.74 0.72 -22.85
C VAL A 128 23.53 0.75 -24.38
N SER A 129 23.17 -0.39 -24.98
CA SER A 129 22.75 -0.52 -26.38
C SER A 129 21.58 0.40 -26.75
N ASP A 130 20.54 0.49 -25.91
CA ASP A 130 19.35 1.31 -26.15
C ASP A 130 19.62 2.82 -25.98
N GLN A 131 20.63 3.18 -25.17
CA GLN A 131 21.06 4.58 -25.02
C GLN A 131 21.87 5.05 -26.24
N VAL A 132 22.74 4.18 -26.76
CA VAL A 132 23.51 4.43 -27.99
C VAL A 132 22.55 4.57 -29.18
N HIS A 133 21.59 3.66 -29.32
CA HIS A 133 20.62 3.67 -30.42
C HIS A 133 19.72 4.91 -30.41
N LYS A 134 19.31 5.41 -29.23
CA LYS A 134 18.55 6.67 -29.12
C LYS A 134 19.36 7.90 -29.53
N LYS A 135 20.66 7.94 -29.25
CA LYS A 135 21.53 9.05 -29.59
C LYS A 135 21.77 9.10 -31.11
N GLU A 136 22.00 7.94 -31.71
CA GLU A 136 22.11 7.77 -33.17
C GLU A 136 20.81 8.15 -33.89
N MET A 137 19.67 7.66 -33.42
CA MET A 137 18.36 7.98 -34.00
C MET A 137 18.00 9.47 -33.88
N ARG A 138 18.41 10.14 -32.80
CA ARG A 138 18.27 11.60 -32.67
C ARG A 138 19.14 12.35 -33.68
N ALA A 139 20.39 11.94 -33.86
CA ALA A 139 21.28 12.55 -34.86
C ALA A 139 20.74 12.40 -36.29
N VAL A 140 20.16 11.24 -36.62
CA VAL A 140 19.48 11.01 -37.91
C VAL A 140 18.26 11.92 -38.06
N TRP A 141 17.45 12.07 -37.01
CA TRP A 141 16.28 12.94 -37.01
C TRP A 141 16.67 14.41 -37.20
N ASP A 142 17.67 14.89 -36.46
CA ASP A 142 18.14 16.28 -36.52
C ASP A 142 18.72 16.60 -37.91
N LYS A 143 19.44 15.65 -38.52
CA LYS A 143 19.97 15.79 -39.89
C LYS A 143 18.85 15.88 -40.94
N LYS A 144 17.81 15.04 -40.83
CA LYS A 144 16.61 15.13 -41.68
C LYS A 144 15.88 16.45 -41.49
N LYS A 145 15.73 16.91 -40.24
CA LYS A 145 15.08 18.18 -39.91
C LYS A 145 15.82 19.37 -40.53
N ALA A 146 17.15 19.37 -40.49
CA ALA A 146 17.98 20.40 -41.13
C ALA A 146 17.90 20.40 -42.67
N GLN A 147 17.68 19.23 -43.30
CA GLN A 147 17.46 19.15 -44.75
C GLN A 147 16.08 19.71 -45.15
N ILE A 148 15.04 19.40 -44.37
CA ILE A 148 13.68 19.92 -44.61
C ILE A 148 13.64 21.45 -44.49
N VAL A 149 14.40 22.05 -43.56
CA VAL A 149 14.43 23.52 -43.37
C VAL A 149 15.21 24.24 -44.48
N LYS A 150 16.04 23.54 -45.26
CA LYS A 150 16.82 24.09 -46.37
C LYS A 150 16.13 23.98 -47.75
N THR A 151 14.96 23.34 -47.79
CA THR A 151 14.11 23.23 -48.99
C THR A 151 12.95 24.19 -48.84
#